data_AF-A0A108EH67-F1
#
_entry.id   AF-A0A108EH67-F1
#
_cell.length_a   1.000
_cell.length_b   1.000
_cell.length_c   1.000
_cell.angle_alpha   90.00
_cell.angle_beta   90.00
_cell.angle_gamma   90.00
#
_symmetry.space_group_name_H-M   'P 1'
#
loop_
_entity.id
_entity.type
_entity.pdbx_description
1 polymer ?
#
loop_
_entity_poly.entity_id
_entity_poly.type
_entity_poly.pdbx_seq_one_letter_code
_entity_poly.pdbx_strand_id
1 'polypeptide(L)'
;MTEDASGAHASWTWCGVASGPLERFFNTRLGIPPKQYREMVEALCGSAVSTGKAVAEAAKNDTRWHWVARQMLHAWNEGMASLRSAKPQAALRALTPVIDAAGFSDADKADNGREVIGRSELLRERGKRG
;
A
#
# COMPACT_ATOMS: atom_id res chain seq x y z
N MET A 1 -21.57 -15.01 -27.38
CA MET A 1 -20.62 -15.90 -26.69
C MET A 1 -19.56 -15.00 -26.08
N THR A 2 -19.87 -14.49 -24.90
CA THR A 2 -19.09 -13.49 -24.16
C THR A 2 -18.71 -14.16 -22.86
N GLU A 3 -17.44 -14.52 -22.71
CA GLU A 3 -16.89 -15.07 -21.49
C GLU A 3 -16.64 -13.91 -20.52
N ASP A 4 -17.42 -13.89 -19.44
CA ASP A 4 -17.27 -13.00 -18.30
C ASP A 4 -15.95 -13.29 -17.59
N ALA A 5 -14.95 -12.45 -17.84
CA ALA A 5 -13.75 -12.37 -17.00
C ALA A 5 -14.07 -11.61 -15.71
N SER A 6 -14.93 -12.20 -14.86
CA SER A 6 -15.06 -11.81 -13.45
C SER A 6 -13.85 -12.38 -12.70
N GLY A 7 -12.69 -11.75 -12.88
CA GLY A 7 -11.41 -12.18 -12.33
C GLY A 7 -10.92 -11.19 -11.28
N ALA A 8 -11.24 -11.46 -10.02
CA ALA A 8 -10.59 -10.96 -8.80
C ALA A 8 -9.64 -9.75 -8.96
N HIS A 9 -10.18 -8.54 -8.80
CA HIS A 9 -9.38 -7.35 -8.54
C HIS A 9 -8.68 -7.52 -7.19
N ALA A 10 -7.47 -8.09 -7.21
CA ALA A 10 -6.57 -8.06 -6.07
C ALA A 10 -6.24 -6.59 -5.79
N SER A 11 -6.99 -6.00 -4.86
CA SER A 11 -6.69 -4.72 -4.24
C SER A 11 -5.39 -4.90 -3.45
N TRP A 12 -4.25 -4.73 -4.12
CA TRP A 12 -2.93 -4.65 -3.49
C TRP A 12 -2.76 -3.32 -2.76
N THR A 13 -3.77 -2.92 -1.99
CA THR A 13 -3.69 -1.72 -1.18
C THR A 13 -2.93 -2.11 0.08
N TRP A 14 -1.64 -1.78 0.13
CA TRP A 14 -0.97 -1.43 1.38
C TRP A 14 -1.71 -0.20 1.93
N CYS A 15 -2.93 -0.41 2.43
CA CYS A 15 -3.78 0.63 2.95
C CYS A 15 -3.06 1.19 4.17
N GLY A 16 -2.68 2.47 4.07
CA GLY A 16 -1.78 3.15 4.97
C GLY A 16 -2.08 2.84 6.43
N VAL A 17 -1.31 1.91 7.01
CA VAL A 17 -1.27 1.76 8.45
C VAL A 17 -0.47 2.95 8.93
N ALA A 18 -1.17 3.99 9.42
CA ALA A 18 -0.51 5.09 10.08
C ALA A 18 0.45 4.51 11.12
N SER A 19 1.69 5.00 11.11
CA SER A 19 2.77 4.52 11.98
C SER A 19 2.41 4.53 13.48
N GLY A 20 1.58 5.49 13.91
CA GLY A 20 1.16 5.63 15.30
C GLY A 20 0.38 4.42 15.86
N PRO A 21 -0.76 4.04 15.28
CA PRO A 21 -1.49 2.84 15.69
C PRO A 21 -0.68 1.54 15.63
N LEU A 22 0.19 1.39 14.63
CA LEU A 22 0.99 0.17 14.45
C LEU A 22 2.08 0.05 15.51
N GLU A 23 2.84 1.13 15.75
CA GLU A 23 3.87 1.15 16.80
C GLU A 23 3.26 0.84 18.17
N ARG A 24 2.10 1.45 18.48
CA ARG A 24 1.38 1.18 19.73
C ARG A 24 0.91 -0.27 19.83
N PHE A 25 0.41 -0.85 18.74
CA PHE A 25 0.03 -2.26 18.69
C PHE A 25 1.23 -3.17 18.97
N PHE A 26 2.37 -2.93 18.32
CA PHE A 26 3.59 -3.71 18.53
C PHE A 26 4.11 -3.60 19.96
N ASN A 27 4.07 -2.41 20.55
CA ASN A 27 4.45 -2.22 21.95
C ASN A 27 3.48 -2.94 22.91
N THR A 28 2.17 -2.74 22.74
CA THR A 28 1.16 -3.24 23.68
C THR A 28 0.87 -4.73 23.58
N ARG A 29 0.96 -5.34 22.38
CA ARG A 29 0.62 -6.75 22.15
C ARG A 29 1.84 -7.65 22.02
N LEU A 30 2.95 -7.13 21.52
CA LEU A 30 4.17 -7.91 21.24
C LEU A 30 5.33 -7.53 22.17
N GLY A 31 5.18 -6.51 23.01
CA GLY A 31 6.23 -6.05 23.93
C GLY A 31 7.45 -5.45 23.23
N ILE A 32 7.31 -5.08 21.95
CA ILE A 32 8.43 -4.57 21.15
C ILE A 32 8.59 -3.07 21.45
N PRO A 33 9.77 -2.63 21.95
CA PRO A 33 9.99 -1.24 22.27
C PRO A 33 10.00 -0.37 21.00
N PRO A 34 9.57 0.91 21.09
CA PRO A 34 9.50 1.84 19.96
C PRO A 34 10.79 1.95 19.13
N LYS A 35 11.96 1.87 19.78
CA LYS A 35 13.25 1.92 19.11
C LYS A 35 13.45 0.72 18.17
N GLN A 36 13.17 -0.49 18.65
CA GLN A 36 13.29 -1.71 17.87
C GLN A 36 12.25 -1.75 16.74
N TYR A 37 11.03 -1.23 16.98
CA TYR A 37 10.02 -1.06 15.92
C TYR A 37 10.55 -0.18 14.77
N ARG A 38 11.15 0.98 15.09
CA ARG A 38 11.73 1.88 14.09
C ARG A 38 12.85 1.21 13.28
N GLU A 39 13.73 0.46 13.94
CA GLU A 39 14.81 -0.28 13.27
C GLU A 39 14.25 -1.32 12.29
N MET A 40 13.21 -2.06 12.69
CA MET A 40 12.53 -3.01 11.79
C MET A 40 11.86 -2.31 10.60
N VAL A 41 11.20 -1.17 10.83
CA VAL A 41 10.58 -0.38 9.75
C VAL A 41 11.63 0.12 8.77
N GLU A 42 12.77 0.63 9.24
CA GLU A 42 13.83 1.08 8.33
C GLU A 42 14.44 -0.07 7.53
N ALA A 43 14.65 -1.23 8.15
CA ALA A 43 15.12 -2.43 7.44
C ALA A 43 14.12 -2.89 6.37
N LEU A 44 12.82 -2.90 6.70
CA LEU A 44 11.74 -3.24 5.77
C LEU A 44 11.69 -2.26 4.60
N CYS A 45 11.75 -0.96 4.87
CA CYS A 45 11.77 0.05 3.82
C CYS A 45 13.04 -0.03 2.96
N GLY A 46 14.20 -0.34 3.54
CA GLY A 46 15.43 -0.60 2.79
C GLY A 46 15.28 -1.76 1.82
N SER A 47 14.68 -2.86 2.27
CA SER A 47 14.37 -4.02 1.44
C SER A 47 13.37 -3.70 0.32
N ALA A 48 12.32 -2.92 0.63
CA ALA A 48 11.35 -2.46 -0.36
C ALA A 48 11.98 -1.58 -1.44
N VAL A 49 12.92 -0.69 -1.09
CA VAL A 49 13.67 0.12 -2.07
C VAL A 49 14.53 -0.77 -2.97
N SER A 50 15.24 -1.74 -2.39
CA SER A 50 16.05 -2.69 -3.18
C SER A 50 15.20 -3.49 -4.15
N THR A 51 14.07 -4.03 -3.67
CA THR A 51 13.13 -4.79 -4.49
C THR A 51 12.48 -3.90 -5.55
N GLY A 52 12.13 -2.66 -5.22
CA GLY A 52 11.54 -1.72 -6.16
C GLY A 52 12.44 -1.41 -7.36
N LYS A 53 13.77 -1.32 -7.14
CA LYS A 53 14.75 -1.21 -8.23
C LYS A 53 14.71 -2.43 -9.16
N ALA A 54 14.71 -3.64 -8.59
CA ALA A 54 14.63 -4.87 -9.39
C ALA A 54 13.31 -4.97 -10.18
N VAL A 55 12.19 -4.57 -9.58
CA VAL A 55 10.88 -4.50 -10.24
C VAL A 55 10.89 -3.50 -11.39
N ALA A 56 11.45 -2.31 -11.19
CA ALA A 56 11.56 -1.29 -12.24
C ALA A 56 12.40 -1.78 -13.43
N GLU A 57 13.54 -2.43 -13.17
CA GLU A 57 14.37 -3.02 -14.23
C GLU A 57 13.66 -4.18 -14.95
N ALA A 58 12.95 -5.04 -14.22
CA ALA A 58 12.17 -6.11 -14.84
C ALA A 58 11.05 -5.56 -15.75
N ALA A 59 10.37 -4.50 -15.33
CA ALA A 59 9.30 -3.85 -16.08
C ALA A 59 9.76 -3.09 -17.33
N LYS A 60 11.04 -2.71 -17.41
CA LYS A 60 11.66 -2.19 -18.65
C LYS A 60 11.80 -3.28 -19.70
N ASN A 61 12.11 -4.51 -19.27
CA ASN A 61 12.35 -5.64 -20.17
C ASN A 61 11.06 -6.33 -20.62
N ASP A 62 10.01 -6.29 -19.79
CA ASP A 62 8.74 -6.99 -20.06
C ASP A 62 7.54 -6.04 -19.89
N THR A 63 7.02 -5.56 -21.02
CA THR A 63 5.98 -4.53 -21.08
C THR A 63 4.64 -4.97 -20.51
N ARG A 64 4.37 -6.28 -20.40
CA ARG A 64 3.11 -6.79 -19.81
C ARG A 64 3.00 -6.46 -18.32
N TRP A 65 4.13 -6.29 -17.63
CA TRP A 65 4.18 -5.98 -16.20
C TRP A 65 4.33 -4.49 -15.92
N HIS A 66 4.51 -3.67 -16.95
CA HIS A 66 4.79 -2.24 -16.82
C HIS A 66 3.71 -1.50 -16.02
N TRP A 67 2.43 -1.80 -16.30
CA TRP A 67 1.32 -1.20 -15.57
C TRP A 67 1.32 -1.59 -14.08
N VAL A 68 1.51 -2.88 -13.78
CA VAL A 68 1.52 -3.40 -12.41
C VAL A 68 2.69 -2.80 -11.62
N ALA A 69 3.88 -2.78 -12.22
CA ALA A 69 5.09 -2.22 -11.61
C ALA A 69 4.90 -0.73 -11.28
N ARG A 70 4.32 0.06 -12.20
CA ARG A 70 3.97 1.45 -11.95
C ARG A 70 3.09 1.59 -10.70
N GLN A 71 1.96 0.87 -10.62
CA GLN A 71 1.05 0.97 -9.47
C GLN A 71 1.73 0.55 -8.16
N MET A 72 2.48 -0.56 -8.17
CA MET A 72 3.15 -1.09 -7.00
C MET A 72 4.19 -0.12 -6.44
N LEU A 73 5.06 0.44 -7.30
CA LEU A 73 6.13 1.32 -6.86
C LEU A 73 5.58 2.62 -6.25
N HIS A 74 4.54 3.19 -6.85
CA HIS A 74 3.86 4.36 -6.29
C HIS A 74 3.22 4.06 -4.93
N ALA A 75 2.50 2.94 -4.81
CA ALA A 75 1.89 2.51 -3.55
C ALA A 75 2.93 2.25 -2.44
N TRP A 76 4.06 1.62 -2.79
CA TRP A 76 5.16 1.39 -1.85
C TRP A 76 5.82 2.69 -1.40
N ASN A 77 6.01 3.64 -2.33
CA ASN A 77 6.60 4.93 -2.02
C ASN A 77 5.72 5.73 -1.04
N GLU A 78 4.40 5.67 -1.21
CA GLU A 78 3.43 6.26 -0.29
C GLU A 78 3.40 5.54 1.06
N GLY A 79 3.33 4.20 1.06
CA GLY A 79 3.32 3.38 2.27
C GLY A 79 4.57 3.59 3.13
N MET A 80 5.76 3.63 2.52
CA MET A 80 7.02 3.90 3.22
C MET A 80 7.07 5.31 3.82
N ALA A 81 6.50 6.31 3.16
CA ALA A 81 6.43 7.66 3.72
C ALA A 81 5.50 7.72 4.95
N SER A 82 4.39 6.98 4.93
CA SER A 82 3.43 6.90 6.04
C SER A 82 3.98 6.14 7.26
N LEU A 83 4.78 5.09 7.03
CA LEU A 83 5.41 4.31 8.11
C LEU A 83 6.49 5.09 8.87
N ARG A 84 7.22 5.99 8.19
CA ARG A 84 8.28 6.77 8.82
C ARG A 84 7.79 8.02 9.53
N SER A 85 6.63 8.54 9.13
CA SER A 85 6.04 9.69 9.80
C SER A 85 4.53 9.72 9.68
N ALA A 86 3.86 10.08 10.77
CA ALA A 86 2.41 10.30 10.80
C ALA A 86 1.95 11.42 9.86
N LYS A 87 2.86 12.35 9.50
CA LYS A 87 2.67 13.32 8.43
C LYS A 87 3.43 12.86 7.19
N PRO A 88 2.80 12.75 6.01
CA PRO A 88 3.52 12.42 4.79
C PRO A 88 4.63 13.45 4.54
N GLN A 89 5.88 13.01 4.46
CA GLN A 89 7.01 13.87 4.11
C GLN A 89 7.57 13.43 2.76
N ALA A 90 7.62 14.37 1.80
CA ALA A 90 8.16 14.11 0.47
C ALA A 90 9.63 13.63 0.52
N ALA A 91 10.40 14.07 1.52
CA ALA A 91 11.78 13.64 1.72
C ALA A 91 11.95 12.13 2.03
N LEU A 92 10.86 11.45 2.43
CA LEU A 92 10.88 10.02 2.79
C LEU A 92 10.47 9.12 1.61
N ARG A 93 10.18 9.71 0.45
CA ARG A 93 9.79 9.02 -0.78
C ARG A 93 11.01 8.52 -1.56
N ALA A 94 11.73 7.56 -0.98
CA ALA A 94 12.99 7.04 -1.52
C ALA A 94 12.86 6.31 -2.88
N LEU A 95 11.64 5.95 -3.31
CA LEU A 95 11.40 5.33 -4.62
C LEU A 95 11.10 6.33 -5.74
N THR A 96 10.86 7.62 -5.44
CA THR A 96 10.61 8.63 -6.49
C THR A 96 11.69 8.64 -7.59
N PRO A 97 13.00 8.64 -7.27
CA PRO A 97 14.03 8.60 -8.31
C PRO A 97 14.00 7.32 -9.16
N VAL A 98 13.56 6.20 -8.59
CA VAL A 98 13.44 4.91 -9.30
C VAL A 98 12.26 4.93 -10.26
N ILE A 99 11.13 5.50 -9.83
CA ILE A 99 9.93 5.67 -10.64
C ILE A 99 10.20 6.61 -11.82
N ASP A 100 10.85 7.75 -11.55
CA ASP A 100 11.21 8.75 -12.56
C ASP A 100 12.20 8.17 -13.59
N ALA A 101 13.24 7.46 -13.13
CA ALA A 101 14.23 6.83 -14.00
C ALA A 101 13.67 5.66 -14.84
N ALA A 102 12.56 5.07 -14.41
CA ALA A 102 11.83 4.07 -15.19
C ALA A 102 10.88 4.69 -16.22
N GLY A 103 10.69 6.02 -16.19
CA GLY A 103 9.78 6.73 -17.10
C GLY A 103 8.31 6.43 -16.83
N PHE A 104 7.97 5.96 -15.62
CA PHE A 104 6.58 5.69 -15.26
C PHE A 104 5.79 6.99 -15.10
N SER A 105 4.58 7.02 -15.64
CA SER A 105 3.61 8.07 -15.35
C SER A 105 3.08 7.97 -13.91
N ASP A 106 2.27 8.95 -13.50
CA ASP A 106 1.56 8.92 -12.22
C ASP A 106 0.73 7.65 -12.06
N ALA A 107 0.58 7.15 -10.83
CA ALA A 107 -0.30 6.02 -10.55
C ALA A 107 -1.76 6.31 -10.93
N ASP A 108 -2.49 5.24 -11.21
CA ASP A 108 -3.93 5.38 -11.44
C ASP A 108 -4.58 5.62 -10.09
N LYS A 109 -5.64 6.42 -10.04
CA LYS A 109 -6.38 6.62 -8.79
C LYS A 109 -6.95 5.28 -8.36
N ALA A 110 -6.70 4.91 -7.11
CA ALA A 110 -7.37 3.76 -6.51
C ALA A 110 -8.89 3.96 -6.62
N ASP A 111 -9.60 2.92 -7.04
CA ASP A 111 -11.05 2.93 -7.00
C ASP A 111 -11.48 3.06 -5.53
N ASN A 112 -12.11 4.18 -5.20
CA ASN A 112 -12.58 4.48 -3.85
C ASN A 112 -13.98 3.89 -3.60
N GLY A 113 -14.41 2.93 -4.43
CA GLY A 113 -15.55 2.08 -4.17
C GLY A 113 -15.37 1.38 -2.83
N ARG A 114 -15.83 2.02 -1.76
CA ARG A 114 -15.98 1.41 -0.44
C ARG A 114 -17.11 0.39 -0.55
N GLU A 115 -16.83 -0.73 -1.18
CA GLU A 115 -17.69 -1.90 -1.09
C GLU A 115 -17.56 -2.41 0.34
N VAL A 116 -18.57 -2.12 1.15
CA VAL A 116 -18.65 -2.62 2.53
C VAL A 116 -18.99 -4.12 2.44
N ILE A 117 -17.98 -4.93 2.18
CA ILE A 117 -18.10 -6.39 2.24
C ILE A 117 -18.31 -6.75 3.71
N GLY A 118 -19.46 -7.34 4.04
CA GLY A 118 -19.78 -7.83 5.40
C GLY A 118 -20.85 -7.06 6.17
N ARG A 119 -21.59 -6.11 5.57
CA ARG A 119 -22.80 -5.57 6.21
C ARG A 119 -23.94 -6.60 6.08
N SER A 120 -24.06 -7.49 7.07
CA SER A 120 -25.17 -8.44 7.17
C SER A 120 -26.52 -7.71 7.05
N GLU A 121 -27.41 -8.21 6.19
CA GLU A 121 -28.74 -7.62 5.99
C GLU A 121 -29.57 -7.55 7.29
N LEU A 122 -29.29 -8.42 8.26
CA LEU A 122 -29.94 -8.44 9.58
C LEU A 122 -29.62 -7.23 10.47
N LEU A 123 -28.54 -6.50 10.17
CA LEU A 123 -28.17 -5.27 10.89
C LEU A 123 -28.68 -4.00 10.19
N ARG A 124 -29.49 -4.14 9.13
CA ARG A 124 -29.93 -3.02 8.30
C ARG A 124 -31.13 -2.25 8.86
N GLU A 125 -31.95 -2.83 9.75
CA GLU A 125 -33.03 -2.08 10.41
C GLU A 125 -33.28 -2.52 11.86
N ARG A 126 -32.94 -1.65 12.82
CA ARG A 126 -33.70 -1.52 14.06
C ARG A 126 -33.88 -0.03 14.35
N GLY A 127 -34.96 0.53 13.83
CA GLY A 127 -35.23 1.96 14.06
C GLY A 127 -36.43 2.56 13.34
N LYS A 128 -37.62 1.95 13.44
CA LYS A 128 -38.90 2.68 13.54
C LYS A 128 -40.09 1.73 13.77
N ARG A 129 -40.43 1.52 15.04
CA ARG A 129 -41.79 1.26 15.52
C ARG A 129 -41.87 1.82 16.94
N GLY A 130 -42.82 2.73 17.15
CA GLY A 130 -43.00 3.54 18.36
C GLY A 130 -43.23 4.97 17.93
#